data_AF-A0A3A9X3U5-F1
#
_entry.id   AF-A0A3A9X3U5-F1
#
_cell.length_a   1.000
_cell.length_b   1.000
_cell.length_c   1.000
_cell.angle_alpha   90.00
_cell.angle_beta   90.00
_cell.angle_gamma   90.00
#
_symmetry.space_group_name_H-M   'P 1'
#
loop_
_entity.id
_entity.type
_entity.pdbx_description
1 polymer ?
#
loop_
_entity_poly.entity_id
_entity_poly.type
_entity_poly.pdbx_seq_one_letter_code
_entity_poly.pdbx_strand_id
1 'polypeptide(L)'
;MKNILTFILIAFLLTSCSNQEKRIILLEKELNIELGKDYKIIQDDDVSHNGFESYYTLKLKIELNKNDLERIVKQLESEPYFDQLGKFRSETGRYRLAGQENIDYFENATDSLKRTKYRGSWFKTNTGFEFMDLGNKMEPIDAEINLKELTLKFEFSHL
;
A
#
# COMPACT_ATOMS: atom_id res chain seq x y z
N MET A 1 -8.33 42.96 -9.37
CA MET A 1 -9.18 41.81 -8.96
C MET A 1 -8.90 40.53 -9.76
N LYS A 2 -8.76 40.56 -11.11
CA LYS A 2 -8.39 39.37 -11.90
C LYS A 2 -7.10 38.66 -11.40
N ASN A 3 -6.07 39.41 -11.01
CA ASN A 3 -4.78 38.83 -10.60
C ASN A 3 -4.78 38.15 -9.23
N ILE A 4 -5.73 38.49 -8.34
CA ILE A 4 -5.83 37.88 -6.99
C ILE A 4 -6.47 36.49 -7.11
N LEU A 5 -7.48 36.35 -7.98
CA LEU A 5 -8.15 35.08 -8.23
C LEU A 5 -7.18 34.07 -8.88
N THR A 6 -6.34 34.51 -9.81
CA THR A 6 -5.30 33.66 -10.43
C THR A 6 -4.25 33.21 -9.41
N PHE A 7 -3.83 34.09 -8.49
CA PHE A 7 -2.86 33.74 -7.45
C PHE A 7 -3.40 32.72 -6.44
N ILE A 8 -4.66 32.85 -6.02
CA ILE A 8 -5.30 31.88 -5.11
C ILE A 8 -5.46 30.51 -5.79
N LEU A 9 -5.84 30.48 -7.07
CA LEU A 9 -5.96 29.22 -7.83
C LEU A 9 -4.61 28.51 -7.98
N ILE A 10 -3.54 29.26 -8.27
CA ILE A 10 -2.18 28.71 -8.40
C ILE A 10 -1.68 28.20 -7.04
N ALA A 11 -1.94 28.93 -5.95
CA ALA A 11 -1.56 28.49 -4.61
C ALA A 11 -2.25 27.18 -4.20
N PHE A 12 -3.55 27.03 -4.50
CA PHE A 12 -4.29 25.78 -4.24
C PHE A 12 -3.79 24.60 -5.09
N LEU A 13 -3.43 24.85 -6.35
CA LEU A 13 -2.88 23.80 -7.24
C LEU A 13 -1.51 23.31 -6.74
N LEU A 14 -0.67 24.23 -6.25
CA LEU A 14 0.67 23.89 -5.76
C LEU A 14 0.65 23.12 -4.43
N THR A 15 -0.23 23.48 -3.49
CA THR A 15 -0.37 22.76 -2.21
C THR A 15 -0.99 21.38 -2.37
N SER A 16 -1.99 21.24 -3.25
CA SER A 16 -2.62 19.95 -3.56
C SER A 16 -1.62 18.99 -4.22
N CYS A 17 -0.82 19.47 -5.18
CA CYS A 17 0.21 18.65 -5.83
C CYS A 17 1.27 18.18 -4.83
N SER A 18 1.70 19.05 -3.91
CA SER A 18 2.69 18.69 -2.88
C SER A 18 2.20 17.61 -1.92
N ASN A 19 0.91 17.60 -1.58
CA ASN A 19 0.35 16.56 -0.72
C ASN A 19 0.17 15.23 -1.46
N GLN A 20 -0.29 15.27 -2.71
CA GLN A 20 -0.39 14.07 -3.55
C GLN A 20 0.98 13.39 -3.73
N GLU A 21 2.04 14.16 -4.02
CA GLU A 21 3.40 13.64 -4.16
C GLU A 21 3.89 12.96 -2.87
N LYS A 22 3.65 13.56 -1.70
CA LYS A 22 3.98 12.95 -0.41
C LYS A 22 3.27 11.62 -0.16
N ARG A 23 2.00 11.51 -0.56
CA ARG A 23 1.21 10.27 -0.42
C ARG A 23 1.73 9.17 -1.34
N ILE A 24 2.15 9.53 -2.56
CA ILE A 24 2.83 8.61 -3.47
C ILE A 24 4.17 8.14 -2.90
N ILE A 25 4.99 9.05 -2.38
CA ILE A 25 6.27 8.68 -1.72
C ILE A 25 6.03 7.76 -0.52
N LEU A 26 4.99 8.03 0.27
CA LEU A 26 4.60 7.16 1.37
C LEU A 26 4.23 5.76 0.87
N LEU A 27 3.37 5.66 -0.15
CA LEU A 27 2.99 4.39 -0.77
C LEU A 27 4.21 3.61 -1.27
N GLU A 28 5.08 4.25 -2.06
CA GLU A 28 6.28 3.60 -2.61
C GLU A 28 7.21 3.10 -1.49
N LYS A 29 7.38 3.91 -0.45
CA LYS A 29 8.22 3.55 0.70
C LYS A 29 7.63 2.40 1.51
N GLU A 30 6.36 2.49 1.90
CA GLU A 30 5.72 1.52 2.79
C GLU A 30 5.50 0.16 2.11
N LEU A 31 5.15 0.17 0.83
CA LEU A 31 5.03 -1.06 0.03
C LEU A 31 6.37 -1.52 -0.54
N ASN A 32 7.42 -0.69 -0.44
CA ASN A 32 8.71 -0.89 -1.08
C ASN A 32 8.55 -1.26 -2.58
N ILE A 33 7.78 -0.46 -3.32
CA ILE A 33 7.57 -0.57 -4.76
C ILE A 33 8.01 0.71 -5.47
N GLU A 34 8.34 0.60 -6.75
CA GLU A 34 8.60 1.76 -7.59
C GLU A 34 7.47 1.91 -8.61
N LEU A 35 6.66 2.97 -8.54
CA LEU A 35 5.47 3.15 -9.40
C LEU A 35 5.81 3.52 -10.84
N GLY A 36 6.95 4.15 -11.06
CA GLY A 36 7.32 4.71 -12.37
C GLY A 36 6.78 6.13 -12.54
N LYS A 37 6.77 6.64 -13.78
CA LYS A 37 6.37 8.03 -14.08
C LYS A 37 5.02 8.15 -14.78
N ASP A 38 4.57 7.06 -15.41
CA ASP A 38 3.44 7.08 -16.33
C ASP A 38 2.22 6.38 -15.70
N TYR A 39 1.85 6.84 -14.50
CA TYR A 39 0.66 6.39 -13.79
C TYR A 39 -0.40 7.49 -13.70
N LYS A 40 -1.65 7.09 -13.46
CA LYS A 40 -2.77 8.02 -13.28
C LYS A 40 -3.47 7.74 -11.97
N ILE A 41 -3.63 8.77 -11.14
CA ILE A 41 -4.39 8.66 -9.90
C ILE A 41 -5.89 8.71 -10.23
N ILE A 42 -6.62 7.67 -9.83
CA ILE A 42 -8.07 7.52 -9.99
C ILE A 42 -8.80 7.95 -8.72
N GLN A 43 -8.18 7.76 -7.55
CA GLN A 43 -8.71 8.14 -6.23
C GLN A 43 -7.58 8.65 -5.35
N ASP A 44 -7.84 9.75 -4.63
CA ASP A 44 -6.94 10.35 -3.65
C ASP A 44 -7.74 11.01 -2.52
N ASP A 45 -8.22 10.19 -1.59
CA ASP A 45 -9.02 10.65 -0.45
C ASP A 45 -8.17 10.72 0.82
N ASP A 46 -8.49 11.68 1.67
CA ASP A 46 -7.92 11.84 3.00
C ASP A 46 -9.05 12.11 4.00
N VAL A 47 -9.31 11.12 4.84
CA VAL A 47 -10.45 11.10 5.75
C VAL A 47 -9.95 11.28 7.17
N SER A 48 -10.17 12.46 7.76
CA SER A 48 -9.98 12.68 9.20
C SER A 48 -11.16 12.10 9.99
N HIS A 49 -10.88 11.39 11.07
CA HIS A 49 -11.89 10.69 11.87
C HIS A 49 -12.26 11.41 13.17
N ASN A 50 -11.45 12.38 13.60
CA ASN A 50 -11.66 13.11 14.85
C ASN A 50 -11.64 14.64 14.65
N GLY A 51 -11.58 15.13 13.41
CA GLY A 51 -11.47 16.56 13.10
C GLY A 51 -10.07 17.15 13.36
N PHE A 52 -9.11 16.32 13.75
CA PHE A 52 -7.68 16.65 13.86
C PHE A 52 -6.89 15.87 12.80
N GLU A 53 -5.73 16.40 12.41
CA GLU A 53 -4.82 15.76 11.44
C GLU A 53 -4.08 14.54 12.02
N SER A 54 -4.32 14.18 13.29
CA SER A 54 -3.62 13.08 13.96
C SER A 54 -4.29 11.72 13.79
N TYR A 55 -5.59 11.65 13.45
CA TYR A 55 -6.27 10.40 13.15
C TYR A 55 -6.91 10.46 11.77
N TYR A 56 -6.25 9.87 10.78
CA TYR A 56 -6.68 9.93 9.38
C TYR A 56 -6.55 8.59 8.66
N THR A 57 -7.19 8.50 7.49
CA THR A 57 -6.98 7.42 6.54
C THR A 57 -6.83 7.99 5.14
N LEU A 58 -5.71 7.63 4.51
CA LEU A 58 -5.40 7.92 3.13
C LEU A 58 -5.90 6.79 2.26
N LYS A 59 -6.55 7.11 1.15
CA LYS A 59 -6.99 6.14 0.14
C LYS A 59 -6.52 6.57 -1.23
N LEU A 60 -5.60 5.81 -1.77
CA LEU A 60 -5.09 5.95 -3.13
C LEU A 60 -5.57 4.78 -3.99
N LYS A 61 -6.07 5.10 -5.19
CA LYS A 61 -6.22 4.12 -6.28
C LYS A 61 -5.51 4.65 -7.51
N ILE A 62 -4.57 3.89 -8.02
CA ILE A 62 -3.69 4.28 -9.13
C ILE A 62 -3.92 3.33 -10.30
N GLU A 63 -4.15 3.89 -11.48
CA GLU A 63 -4.09 3.22 -12.78
C GLU A 63 -2.64 3.15 -13.23
N LEU A 64 -2.17 1.95 -13.54
CA LEU A 64 -0.83 1.68 -14.02
C LEU A 64 -0.88 1.33 -15.50
N ASN A 65 0.10 1.78 -16.26
CA ASN A 65 0.31 1.18 -17.56
C ASN A 65 0.85 -0.25 -17.39
N LYS A 66 0.71 -1.05 -18.45
CA LYS A 66 1.10 -2.46 -18.43
C LYS A 66 2.59 -2.67 -18.10
N ASN A 67 3.48 -1.80 -18.58
CA ASN A 67 4.92 -1.95 -18.38
C ASN A 67 5.31 -1.72 -16.91
N ASP A 68 4.75 -0.68 -16.29
CA ASP A 68 4.97 -0.39 -14.87
C ASP A 68 4.41 -1.49 -13.99
N LEU A 69 3.22 -2.01 -14.33
CA LEU A 69 2.65 -3.15 -13.63
C LEU A 69 3.55 -4.39 -13.75
N GLU A 70 4.01 -4.75 -14.94
CA GLU A 70 4.93 -5.88 -15.14
C GLU A 70 6.24 -5.71 -14.37
N ARG A 71 6.77 -4.48 -14.27
CA ARG A 71 7.96 -4.16 -13.49
C ARG A 71 7.71 -4.35 -11.99
N ILE A 72 6.60 -3.82 -11.47
CA ILE A 72 6.21 -4.00 -10.07
C ILE A 72 6.04 -5.49 -9.77
N VAL A 73 5.35 -6.26 -10.62
CA VAL A 73 5.19 -7.71 -10.42
C VAL A 73 6.54 -8.43 -10.32
N LYS A 74 7.49 -8.13 -11.20
CA LYS A 74 8.85 -8.70 -11.12
C LYS A 74 9.55 -8.31 -9.82
N GLN A 75 9.36 -7.09 -9.34
CA GLN A 75 9.88 -6.64 -8.07
C GLN A 75 9.27 -7.45 -6.93
N LEU A 76 7.94 -7.60 -6.88
CA LEU A 76 7.23 -8.38 -5.86
C LEU A 76 7.69 -9.84 -5.82
N GLU A 77 7.79 -10.48 -6.99
CA GLU A 77 8.21 -11.88 -7.10
C GLU A 77 9.66 -12.12 -6.63
N SER A 78 10.48 -11.07 -6.57
CA SER A 78 11.85 -11.12 -6.07
C SER A 78 11.96 -10.91 -4.54
N GLU A 79 10.87 -10.54 -3.88
CA GLU A 79 10.88 -10.23 -2.45
C GLU A 79 11.00 -11.49 -1.58
N PRO A 80 11.66 -11.38 -0.41
CA PRO A 80 11.62 -12.45 0.58
C PRO A 80 10.18 -12.81 0.97
N TYR A 81 9.91 -14.10 1.10
CA TYR A 81 8.61 -14.65 1.53
C TYR A 81 7.42 -14.35 0.62
N PHE A 82 7.66 -13.82 -0.59
CA PHE A 82 6.62 -13.64 -1.59
C PHE A 82 5.80 -14.92 -1.79
N ASP A 83 4.48 -14.79 -1.69
CA ASP A 83 3.47 -15.85 -1.80
C ASP A 83 3.57 -16.99 -0.76
N GLN A 84 4.50 -16.91 0.20
CA GLN A 84 4.70 -17.96 1.20
C GLN A 84 3.75 -17.81 2.39
N LEU A 85 3.31 -16.58 2.66
CA LEU A 85 2.48 -16.24 3.83
C LEU A 85 0.98 -16.18 3.51
N GLY A 86 0.58 -16.32 2.24
CA GLY A 86 -0.81 -16.23 1.80
C GLY A 86 -1.76 -17.22 2.51
N LYS A 87 -1.25 -18.40 2.91
CA LYS A 87 -2.05 -19.40 3.66
C LYS A 87 -2.59 -18.87 4.99
N PHE A 88 -1.89 -17.91 5.62
CA PHE A 88 -2.25 -17.34 6.92
C PHE A 88 -3.32 -16.25 6.85
N ARG A 89 -3.70 -15.81 5.64
CA ARG A 89 -4.83 -14.89 5.42
C ARG A 89 -6.17 -15.56 5.71
N SER A 90 -6.33 -16.81 5.29
CA SER A 90 -7.59 -17.55 5.39
C SER A 90 -8.00 -17.76 6.85
N GLU A 91 -9.30 -17.84 7.12
CA GLU A 91 -9.80 -18.17 8.45
C GLU A 91 -9.24 -19.51 8.94
N THR A 92 -9.14 -20.50 8.05
CA THR A 92 -8.47 -21.79 8.32
C THR A 92 -6.98 -21.62 8.66
N GLY A 93 -6.28 -20.73 7.96
CA GLY A 93 -4.88 -20.42 8.23
C GLY A 93 -4.67 -19.73 9.58
N ARG A 94 -5.54 -18.77 9.90
CA ARG A 94 -5.57 -18.11 11.21
C ARG A 94 -5.94 -19.09 12.32
N TYR A 95 -6.85 -20.03 12.05
CA TYR A 95 -7.19 -21.10 12.98
C TYR A 95 -5.99 -22.03 13.23
N ARG A 96 -5.23 -22.39 12.19
CA ARG A 96 -3.99 -23.17 12.34
C ARG A 96 -2.91 -22.42 13.13
N LEU A 97 -2.83 -21.09 13.00
CA LEU A 97 -1.97 -20.26 13.86
C LEU A 97 -2.44 -20.29 15.31
N ALA A 98 -3.75 -20.11 15.55
CA ALA A 98 -4.34 -20.17 16.89
C ALA A 98 -4.19 -21.56 17.53
N GLY A 99 -4.24 -22.62 16.73
CA GLY A 99 -3.98 -24.01 17.12
C GLY A 99 -2.49 -24.39 17.15
N GLN A 100 -1.58 -23.42 16.98
CA GLN A 100 -0.12 -23.57 17.01
C GLN A 100 0.52 -24.45 15.92
N GLU A 101 -0.25 -25.07 15.02
CA GLU A 101 0.23 -26.04 14.03
C GLU A 101 1.29 -25.49 13.05
N ASN A 102 1.45 -24.17 12.96
CA ASN A 102 2.44 -23.51 12.10
C ASN A 102 2.95 -22.18 12.68
N ILE A 103 2.84 -21.98 14.01
CA ILE A 103 3.19 -20.71 14.65
C ILE A 103 4.67 -20.39 14.47
N ASP A 104 5.56 -21.37 14.69
CA ASP A 104 7.00 -21.21 14.53
C ASP A 104 7.40 -20.75 13.13
N TYR A 105 6.76 -21.29 12.08
CA TYR A 105 7.06 -20.86 10.71
C TYR A 105 6.63 -19.42 10.46
N PHE A 106 5.45 -19.04 10.93
CA PHE A 106 4.95 -17.68 10.81
C PHE A 106 5.79 -16.69 11.61
N GLU A 107 6.15 -17.01 12.85
CA GLU A 107 7.04 -16.21 13.67
C GLU A 107 8.41 -16.05 13.02
N ASN A 108 9.04 -17.14 12.56
CA ASN A 108 10.33 -17.07 11.88
C ASN A 108 10.29 -16.22 10.60
N ALA A 109 9.24 -16.35 9.78
CA ALA A 109 9.10 -15.57 8.56
C ALA A 109 8.86 -14.08 8.86
N THR A 110 7.97 -13.77 9.81
CA THR A 110 7.68 -12.39 10.21
C THR A 110 8.88 -11.73 10.90
N ASP A 111 9.61 -12.44 11.76
CA ASP A 111 10.84 -11.93 12.40
C ASP A 111 11.98 -11.76 11.41
N SER A 112 12.06 -12.61 10.38
CA SER A 112 12.99 -12.41 9.28
C SER A 112 12.64 -11.16 8.47
N LEU A 113 11.37 -10.96 8.14
CA LEU A 113 10.89 -9.77 7.41
C LEU A 113 11.18 -8.48 8.19
N LYS A 114 10.97 -8.45 9.51
CA LYS A 114 11.32 -7.30 10.38
C LYS A 114 12.80 -6.89 10.32
N ARG A 115 13.69 -7.80 9.91
CA ARG A 115 15.13 -7.51 9.73
C ARG A 115 15.47 -7.02 8.32
N THR A 116 14.48 -6.89 7.46
CA THR A 116 14.61 -6.39 6.10
C THR A 116 13.98 -5.00 5.98
N LYS A 117 14.02 -4.42 4.78
CA LYS A 117 13.31 -3.18 4.46
C LYS A 117 11.80 -3.37 4.20
N TYR A 118 11.33 -4.62 4.11
CA TYR A 118 9.95 -4.93 3.76
C TYR A 118 9.07 -4.87 5.01
N ARG A 119 8.02 -4.06 4.95
CA ARG A 119 7.05 -3.94 6.02
C ARG A 119 6.10 -5.15 6.12
N GLY A 120 5.88 -5.82 5.01
CA GLY A 120 4.94 -6.93 4.88
C GLY A 120 5.37 -7.84 3.74
N SER A 121 4.43 -8.64 3.24
CA SER A 121 4.69 -9.52 2.10
C SER A 121 3.48 -9.62 1.19
N TRP A 122 3.74 -9.74 -0.10
CA TRP A 122 2.71 -9.91 -1.12
C TRP A 122 2.42 -11.39 -1.37
N PHE A 123 1.15 -11.70 -1.66
CA PHE A 123 0.74 -13.05 -2.04
C PHE A 123 -0.26 -13.02 -3.19
N LYS A 124 -0.31 -14.13 -3.92
CA LYS A 124 -1.13 -14.26 -5.13
C LYS A 124 -2.61 -14.38 -4.78
N THR A 125 -3.43 -13.76 -5.61
CA THR A 125 -4.89 -13.91 -5.62
C THR A 125 -5.36 -14.30 -7.02
N ASN A 126 -6.67 -14.51 -7.18
CA ASN A 126 -7.25 -14.81 -8.48
C ASN A 126 -7.17 -13.64 -9.47
N THR A 127 -7.04 -12.41 -8.97
CA THR A 127 -7.06 -11.17 -9.75
C THR A 127 -5.73 -10.42 -9.76
N GLY A 128 -4.79 -10.80 -8.89
CA GLY A 128 -3.45 -10.22 -8.85
C GLY A 128 -2.75 -10.53 -7.54
N PHE A 129 -2.51 -9.50 -6.73
CA PHE A 129 -1.75 -9.60 -5.48
C PHE A 129 -2.41 -8.80 -4.37
N GLU A 130 -2.29 -9.29 -3.15
CA GLU A 130 -2.67 -8.55 -1.95
C GLU A 130 -1.48 -8.47 -0.99
N PHE A 131 -1.42 -7.37 -0.25
CA PHE A 131 -0.38 -7.12 0.72
C PHE A 131 -0.80 -7.57 2.12
N MET A 132 0.02 -8.38 2.77
CA MET A 132 -0.12 -8.71 4.17
C MET A 132 0.75 -7.76 5.00
N ASP A 133 0.13 -6.76 5.63
CA ASP A 133 0.83 -5.85 6.53
C ASP A 133 1.27 -6.57 7.82
N LEU A 134 2.56 -6.44 8.15
CA LEU A 134 3.16 -6.94 9.38
C LEU A 134 3.72 -5.80 10.25
N GLY A 135 3.42 -4.55 9.87
CA GLY A 135 3.86 -3.35 10.55
C GLY A 135 3.05 -3.00 11.80
N ASN A 136 3.07 -1.71 12.14
CA ASN A 136 2.44 -1.19 13.34
C ASN A 136 0.91 -1.24 13.23
N LYS A 137 0.24 -1.79 14.26
CA LYS A 137 -1.24 -1.83 14.33
C LYS A 137 -1.90 -0.46 14.42
N MET A 138 -1.16 0.58 14.83
CA MET A 138 -1.64 1.96 14.82
C MET A 138 -1.58 2.58 13.43
N GLU A 139 -0.82 1.99 12.52
CA GLU A 139 -0.60 2.52 11.18
C GLU A 139 -0.86 1.47 10.09
N PRO A 140 -2.01 0.77 10.11
CA PRO A 140 -2.23 -0.39 9.26
C PRO A 140 -2.26 -0.02 7.78
N ILE A 141 -1.79 -0.94 6.94
CA ILE A 141 -1.86 -0.85 5.48
C ILE A 141 -2.78 -1.93 4.91
N ASP A 142 -3.66 -1.52 4.00
CA ASP A 142 -4.38 -2.39 3.09
C ASP A 142 -4.01 -2.04 1.65
N ALA A 143 -3.42 -2.99 0.91
CA ALA A 143 -3.00 -2.76 -0.46
C ALA A 143 -3.27 -3.98 -1.35
N GLU A 144 -3.68 -3.70 -2.60
CA GLU A 144 -4.03 -4.70 -3.60
C GLU A 144 -3.57 -4.25 -4.98
N ILE A 145 -3.00 -5.18 -5.76
CA ILE A 145 -2.74 -5.02 -7.18
C ILE A 145 -3.73 -5.90 -7.95
N ASN A 146 -4.50 -5.29 -8.85
CA ASN A 146 -5.39 -5.99 -9.76
C ASN A 146 -4.78 -6.00 -11.16
N LEU A 147 -4.43 -7.18 -11.66
CA LEU A 147 -3.77 -7.36 -12.96
C LEU A 147 -4.70 -7.19 -14.15
N LYS A 148 -6.01 -7.33 -13.95
CA LYS A 148 -7.00 -7.16 -15.01
C LYS A 148 -7.40 -5.70 -15.18
N GLU A 149 -7.58 -5.00 -14.06
CA GLU A 149 -7.91 -3.57 -14.05
C GLU A 149 -6.67 -2.69 -14.22
N LEU A 150 -5.46 -3.27 -14.08
CA LEU A 150 -4.19 -2.56 -14.06
C LEU A 150 -4.14 -1.50 -12.95
N THR A 151 -4.60 -1.84 -11.75
CA THR A 151 -4.70 -0.88 -10.65
C THR A 151 -3.94 -1.31 -9.41
N LEU A 152 -3.37 -0.34 -8.70
CA LEU A 152 -2.89 -0.48 -7.33
C LEU A 152 -3.83 0.30 -6.40
N LYS A 153 -4.39 -0.38 -5.41
CA LYS A 153 -5.06 0.22 -4.25
C LYS A 153 -4.06 0.32 -3.11
N PHE A 154 -4.07 1.43 -2.40
CA PHE A 154 -3.33 1.63 -1.16
C PHE A 154 -4.18 2.42 -0.17
N GLU A 155 -4.39 1.85 1.01
CA GLU A 155 -5.06 2.47 2.13
C GLU A 155 -4.12 2.43 3.34
N PHE A 156 -3.90 3.59 3.95
CA PHE A 156 -3.04 3.76 5.12
C PHE A 156 -3.80 4.54 6.17
N SER A 157 -4.00 3.95 7.35
CA SER A 157 -4.55 4.65 8.50
C SER A 157 -3.41 5.09 9.41
N HIS A 158 -3.58 6.20 10.12
CA HIS A 158 -2.69 6.64 11.19
C HIS A 158 -3.56 7.05 12.37
N LEU A 159 -3.42 6.37 13.52
CA LEU A 159 -4.22 6.52 14.75
C LEU A 159 -3.53 7.37 15.83
#